data_AF-A0A2V7X105-F1
#
_entry.id   AF-A0A2V7X105-F1
#
_cell.length_a   1.000
_cell.length_b   1.000
_cell.length_c   1.000
_cell.angle_alpha   90.00
_cell.angle_beta   90.00
_cell.angle_gamma   90.00
#
_symmetry.space_group_name_H-M   'P 1'
#
loop_
_entity.id
_entity.type
_entity.pdbx_description
1 polymer ?
#
loop_
_entity_poly.entity_id
_entity_poly.type
_entity_poly.pdbx_seq_one_letter_code
_entity_poly.pdbx_strand_id
1 'polypeptide(L)'
;MKLSRPGAEIWMPDGRAPAEALSRTTHMGIGAHQDDVEILAQRGILDCFDRRDRWFTAVVVTDGAGSARTGPYADYTDDQMRAVRRLEQKKAGLVGDYASADVKTPKAPPVIADLAAILSAARPEVVYTHNLADKHDTHVGTALRVIEACRTLPLDQRPSRVLGGEVWRDLDWMCDPDKVAIDVQDRESLTAALLGVFDSQITG
;
A
#
# COMPACT_ATOMS: atom_id res chain seq x y z
N MET A 1 -6.40 -5.86 -16.87
CA MET A 1 -4.96 -6.08 -16.62
C MET A 1 -4.78 -7.43 -15.93
N LYS A 2 -3.76 -8.21 -16.29
CA LYS A 2 -3.41 -9.46 -15.62
C LYS A 2 -2.03 -9.29 -14.98
N LEU A 3 -1.95 -9.46 -13.67
CA LEU A 3 -0.69 -9.39 -12.92
C LEU A 3 0.05 -10.72 -12.98
N SER A 4 1.36 -10.70 -12.73
CA SER A 4 2.26 -11.84 -12.96
C SER A 4 1.98 -13.04 -12.06
N ARG A 5 1.40 -12.86 -10.86
CA ARG A 5 1.06 -13.98 -9.97
C ARG A 5 -0.40 -14.43 -10.09
N PRO A 6 -0.66 -15.75 -10.20
CA PRO A 6 -1.99 -16.32 -9.99
C PRO A 6 -2.55 -15.99 -8.59
N GLY A 7 -3.73 -15.38 -8.51
CA GLY A 7 -4.38 -14.99 -7.25
C GLY A 7 -4.06 -13.58 -6.76
N ALA A 8 -3.29 -12.81 -7.55
CA ALA A 8 -3.31 -11.36 -7.51
C ALA A 8 -4.74 -10.85 -7.77
N GLU A 9 -5.17 -9.84 -7.02
CA GLU A 9 -6.54 -9.32 -7.05
C GLU A 9 -6.48 -7.80 -7.09
N ILE A 10 -7.44 -7.17 -7.76
CA ILE A 10 -7.74 -5.74 -7.65
C ILE A 10 -9.17 -5.67 -7.14
N TRP A 11 -9.35 -5.08 -5.96
CA TRP A 11 -10.61 -5.00 -5.26
C TRP A 11 -11.00 -3.54 -5.04
N MET A 12 -12.31 -3.28 -5.14
CA MET A 12 -12.91 -1.95 -5.04
C MET A 12 -14.16 -2.01 -4.18
N PRO A 13 -14.40 -1.03 -3.29
CA PRO A 13 -15.61 -0.99 -2.47
C PRO A 13 -16.87 -0.71 -3.31
N ASP A 14 -16.75 0.03 -4.42
CA ASP A 14 -17.87 0.44 -5.27
C ASP A 14 -18.19 -0.53 -6.42
N GLY A 15 -17.50 -1.67 -6.49
CA GLY A 15 -17.75 -2.74 -7.47
C GLY A 15 -17.40 -2.38 -8.93
N ARG A 16 -16.74 -1.24 -9.18
CA ARG A 16 -16.32 -0.85 -10.54
C ARG A 16 -15.26 -1.78 -11.10
N ALA A 17 -15.15 -1.79 -12.43
CA ALA A 17 -14.15 -2.61 -13.11
C ALA A 17 -12.71 -2.16 -12.76
N PRO A 18 -11.73 -3.07 -12.64
CA PRO A 18 -10.36 -2.71 -12.25
C PRO A 18 -9.69 -1.65 -13.12
N ALA A 19 -9.99 -1.61 -14.42
CA ALA A 19 -9.43 -0.60 -15.32
C ALA A 19 -9.98 0.81 -15.01
N GLU A 20 -11.28 0.90 -14.73
CA GLU A 20 -11.94 2.16 -14.37
C GLU A 20 -11.42 2.67 -13.02
N ALA A 21 -11.32 1.77 -12.05
CA ALA A 21 -10.77 2.03 -10.73
C ALA A 21 -9.35 2.62 -10.76
N LEU A 22 -8.45 2.02 -11.54
CA LEU A 22 -7.08 2.50 -11.67
C LEU A 22 -7.04 3.85 -12.40
N SER A 23 -7.83 4.00 -13.47
CA SER A 23 -7.80 5.22 -14.29
C SER A 23 -8.17 6.52 -13.56
N ARG A 24 -8.88 6.43 -12.42
CA ARG A 24 -9.23 7.58 -11.58
C ARG A 24 -8.26 7.83 -10.42
N THR A 25 -7.31 6.93 -10.18
CA THR A 25 -6.36 7.04 -9.07
C THR A 25 -5.56 8.32 -9.17
N THR A 26 -5.53 9.08 -8.08
CA THR A 26 -4.73 10.31 -7.96
C THR A 26 -3.57 10.14 -6.98
N HIS A 27 -3.79 9.34 -5.94
CA HIS A 27 -2.83 9.04 -4.89
C HIS A 27 -2.71 7.52 -4.78
N MET A 28 -1.50 7.02 -4.65
CA MET A 28 -1.25 5.58 -4.57
C MET A 28 -0.31 5.29 -3.41
N GLY A 29 -0.70 4.37 -2.53
CA GLY A 29 0.20 3.80 -1.52
C GLY A 29 0.67 2.42 -1.97
N ILE A 30 1.97 2.15 -1.89
CA ILE A 30 2.55 0.85 -2.26
C ILE A 30 3.33 0.31 -1.06
N GLY A 31 2.73 -0.67 -0.38
CA GLY A 31 3.25 -1.34 0.81
C GLY A 31 3.75 -2.75 0.53
N ALA A 32 4.59 -3.27 1.42
CA ALA A 32 5.12 -4.62 1.32
C ALA A 32 4.06 -5.62 1.80
N HIS A 33 3.47 -5.36 2.97
CA HIS A 33 2.48 -6.17 3.64
C HIS A 33 1.14 -5.43 3.67
N GLN A 34 0.08 -6.16 3.97
CA GLN A 34 -1.16 -5.54 4.41
C GLN A 34 -0.87 -4.72 5.67
N ASP A 35 -1.62 -3.65 5.97
CA ASP A 35 -1.39 -2.61 7.01
C ASP A 35 -0.33 -1.53 6.73
N ASP A 36 0.71 -1.84 5.95
CA ASP A 36 1.78 -0.87 5.67
C ASP A 36 1.26 0.44 5.08
N VAL A 37 0.31 0.35 4.14
CA VAL A 37 -0.20 1.51 3.38
C VAL A 37 -0.97 2.46 4.29
N GLU A 38 -1.71 1.92 5.26
CA GLU A 38 -2.45 2.71 6.22
C GLU A 38 -1.52 3.47 7.18
N ILE A 39 -0.29 3.00 7.36
CA ILE A 39 0.73 3.70 8.14
C ILE A 39 1.47 4.73 7.27
N LEU A 40 2.09 4.29 6.18
CA LEU A 40 3.01 5.12 5.38
C LEU A 40 2.31 6.15 4.48
N ALA A 41 1.05 5.90 4.12
CA ALA A 41 0.28 6.71 3.16
C ALA A 41 -0.93 7.40 3.79
N GLN A 42 -0.99 7.51 5.12
CA GLN A 42 -2.13 8.07 5.85
C GLN A 42 -2.62 9.39 5.23
N ARG A 43 -1.70 10.30 4.89
CA ARG A 43 -2.05 11.57 4.24
C ARG A 43 -2.74 11.38 2.88
N GLY A 44 -2.26 10.45 2.06
CA GLY A 44 -2.88 10.16 0.76
C GLY A 44 -4.31 9.64 0.91
N ILE A 45 -4.55 8.82 1.94
CA ILE A 45 -5.90 8.35 2.30
C ILE A 45 -6.77 9.53 2.72
N LEU A 46 -6.30 10.36 3.67
CA LEU A 46 -7.04 11.54 4.14
C LEU A 46 -7.37 12.54 3.02
N ASP A 47 -6.43 12.72 2.09
CA ASP A 47 -6.56 13.62 0.95
C ASP A 47 -7.62 13.18 -0.08
N CYS A 48 -7.98 11.89 -0.07
CA CYS A 48 -8.95 11.27 -0.97
C CYS A 48 -10.26 10.84 -0.27
N PHE A 49 -10.25 10.68 1.05
CA PHE A 49 -11.41 10.23 1.80
C PHE A 49 -12.57 11.21 1.67
N ASP A 50 -13.77 10.71 1.33
CA ASP A 50 -14.98 11.52 1.11
C ASP A 50 -14.82 12.60 0.02
N ARG A 51 -13.99 12.30 -1.00
CA ARG A 51 -13.79 13.16 -2.17
C ARG A 51 -14.40 12.56 -3.42
N ARG A 52 -14.79 13.44 -4.36
CA ARG A 52 -15.34 13.05 -5.66
C ARG A 52 -14.31 13.11 -6.79
N ASP A 53 -13.24 13.87 -6.57
CA ASP A 53 -12.23 14.26 -7.54
C ASP A 53 -10.83 13.70 -7.23
N ARG A 54 -10.65 13.10 -6.04
CA ARG A 54 -9.39 12.49 -5.61
C ARG A 54 -9.66 11.07 -5.14
N TRP A 55 -8.86 10.15 -5.62
CA TRP A 55 -8.99 8.72 -5.36
C TRP A 55 -7.67 8.14 -4.91
N PHE A 56 -7.75 7.31 -3.87
CA PHE A 56 -6.63 6.57 -3.33
C PHE A 56 -6.65 5.12 -3.83
N THR A 57 -5.47 4.54 -4.03
CA THR A 57 -5.29 3.12 -4.33
C THR A 57 -4.13 2.55 -3.53
N ALA A 58 -4.40 1.53 -2.73
CA ALA A 58 -3.39 0.74 -2.05
C ALA A 58 -2.90 -0.40 -2.96
N VAL A 59 -1.59 -0.65 -2.97
CA VAL A 59 -0.98 -1.79 -3.64
C VAL A 59 -0.13 -2.54 -2.60
N VAL A 60 -0.43 -3.83 -2.37
CA VAL A 60 0.30 -4.70 -1.45
C VAL A 60 1.17 -5.68 -2.23
N VAL A 61 2.47 -5.72 -1.94
CA VAL A 61 3.45 -6.49 -2.73
C VAL A 61 3.54 -7.96 -2.31
N THR A 62 3.20 -8.31 -1.07
CA THR A 62 3.28 -9.69 -0.54
C THR A 62 1.91 -10.27 -0.18
N ASP A 63 1.85 -11.53 0.24
CA ASP A 63 0.59 -12.26 0.46
C ASP A 63 0.20 -12.44 1.93
N GLY A 64 1.03 -12.00 2.88
CA GLY A 64 0.73 -12.10 4.32
C GLY A 64 0.86 -13.50 4.92
N ALA A 65 1.39 -14.49 4.18
CA ALA A 65 1.54 -15.86 4.71
C ALA A 65 2.52 -15.95 5.89
N GLY A 66 3.56 -15.10 5.88
CA GLY A 66 4.60 -15.03 6.92
C GLY A 66 4.25 -14.15 8.12
N SER A 67 3.02 -13.64 8.22
CA SER A 67 2.60 -12.80 9.34
C SER A 67 2.79 -13.50 10.68
N ALA A 68 3.04 -12.69 11.72
CA ALA A 68 3.09 -13.17 13.09
C ALA A 68 1.78 -13.90 13.45
N ARG A 69 1.90 -14.95 14.27
CA ARG A 69 0.79 -15.79 14.70
C ARG A 69 0.77 -15.83 16.21
N THR A 70 -0.15 -15.09 16.79
CA THR A 70 -0.33 -14.92 18.23
C THR A 70 -1.81 -15.02 18.57
N GLY A 71 -2.11 -15.27 19.85
CA GLY A 71 -3.47 -15.29 20.37
C GLY A 71 -4.42 -16.19 19.53
N PRO A 72 -5.57 -15.67 19.04
CA PRO A 72 -6.54 -16.43 18.25
C PRO A 72 -6.00 -17.03 16.94
N TYR A 73 -4.85 -16.54 16.45
CA TYR A 73 -4.25 -16.90 15.17
C TYR A 73 -3.09 -17.89 15.31
N ALA A 74 -2.76 -18.33 16.53
CA ALA A 74 -1.58 -19.17 16.81
C ALA A 74 -1.52 -20.45 15.95
N ASP A 75 -2.67 -21.11 15.74
CA ASP A 75 -2.77 -22.38 15.01
C ASP A 75 -3.07 -22.21 13.51
N TYR A 76 -3.01 -20.98 12.97
CA TYR A 76 -3.37 -20.73 11.58
C TYR A 76 -2.28 -21.19 10.62
N THR A 77 -2.67 -21.93 9.60
CA THR A 77 -1.82 -22.24 8.43
C THR A 77 -1.52 -20.98 7.60
N ASP A 78 -0.53 -21.06 6.72
CA ASP A 78 -0.23 -20.01 5.74
C ASP A 78 -1.46 -19.62 4.90
N ASP A 79 -2.27 -20.59 4.47
CA ASP A 79 -3.47 -20.31 3.67
C ASP A 79 -4.54 -19.57 4.46
N GLN A 80 -4.72 -19.94 5.73
CA GLN A 80 -5.64 -19.24 6.62
C GLN A 80 -5.15 -17.81 6.90
N MET A 81 -3.85 -17.61 7.12
CA MET A 81 -3.29 -16.26 7.29
C MET A 81 -3.45 -15.41 6.03
N ARG A 82 -3.16 -15.95 4.83
CA ARG A 82 -3.43 -15.26 3.56
C ARG A 82 -4.88 -14.81 3.44
N ALA A 83 -5.83 -15.65 3.85
CA ALA A 83 -7.25 -15.34 3.80
C ALA A 83 -7.63 -14.22 4.79
N VAL A 84 -7.13 -14.28 6.03
CA VAL A 84 -7.31 -13.24 7.06
C VAL A 84 -6.76 -11.91 6.57
N ARG A 85 -5.48 -11.87 6.18
CA ARG A 85 -4.79 -10.65 5.78
C ARG A 85 -5.45 -9.99 4.57
N ARG A 86 -5.87 -10.79 3.58
CA ARG A 86 -6.65 -10.28 2.43
C ARG A 86 -7.98 -9.67 2.88
N LEU A 87 -8.69 -10.29 3.81
CA LEU A 87 -9.97 -9.78 4.30
C LEU A 87 -9.77 -8.48 5.09
N GLU A 88 -8.74 -8.39 5.93
CA GLU A 88 -8.40 -7.18 6.68
C GLU A 88 -8.07 -6.01 5.74
N GLN A 89 -7.26 -6.23 4.69
CA GLN A 89 -6.97 -5.19 3.71
C GLN A 89 -8.23 -4.67 2.99
N LYS A 90 -9.18 -5.56 2.67
CA LYS A 90 -10.46 -5.16 2.07
C LYS A 90 -11.33 -4.38 3.06
N LYS A 91 -11.32 -4.75 4.35
CA LYS A 91 -11.99 -3.97 5.41
C LYS A 91 -11.37 -2.59 5.51
N ALA A 92 -10.05 -2.47 5.46
CA ALA A 92 -9.36 -1.18 5.48
C ALA A 92 -9.75 -0.33 4.26
N GLY A 93 -9.79 -0.92 3.07
CA GLY A 93 -10.28 -0.24 1.86
C GLY A 93 -11.74 0.17 1.92
N LEU A 94 -12.59 -0.56 2.64
CA LEU A 94 -13.96 -0.14 2.92
C LEU A 94 -14.01 1.02 3.93
N VAL A 95 -13.21 0.98 5.00
CA VAL A 95 -13.14 2.04 6.02
C VAL A 95 -12.56 3.34 5.44
N GLY A 96 -11.54 3.25 4.59
CA GLY A 96 -10.85 4.39 3.98
C GLY A 96 -11.35 4.79 2.60
N ASP A 97 -12.43 4.18 2.10
CA ASP A 97 -13.02 4.44 0.78
C ASP A 97 -11.99 4.38 -0.37
N TYR A 98 -11.22 3.29 -0.44
CA TYR A 98 -10.16 3.14 -1.42
C TYR A 98 -10.06 1.73 -2.04
N ALA A 99 -9.41 1.69 -3.20
CA ALA A 99 -9.08 0.49 -3.96
C ALA A 99 -7.87 -0.25 -3.37
N SER A 100 -7.86 -1.59 -3.35
CA SER A 100 -6.67 -2.37 -2.99
C SER A 100 -6.27 -3.35 -4.10
N ALA A 101 -4.99 -3.40 -4.47
CA ALA A 101 -4.44 -4.35 -5.43
C ALA A 101 -3.28 -5.15 -4.84
N ASP A 102 -3.12 -6.41 -5.20
CA ASP A 102 -2.01 -7.23 -4.70
C ASP A 102 -1.13 -7.80 -5.83
N VAL A 103 0.20 -7.62 -5.75
CA VAL A 103 1.18 -8.10 -6.77
C VAL A 103 1.81 -9.45 -6.39
N LYS A 104 2.05 -9.69 -5.11
CA LYS A 104 2.38 -10.98 -4.47
C LYS A 104 3.58 -11.74 -5.07
N THR A 105 4.76 -11.20 -5.39
CA THR A 105 5.86 -12.07 -5.92
C THR A 105 7.23 -11.85 -5.27
N PRO A 106 7.99 -12.93 -4.96
CA PRO A 106 9.32 -12.79 -4.36
C PRO A 106 10.40 -12.38 -5.38
N LYS A 107 10.14 -12.58 -6.68
CA LYS A 107 11.11 -12.29 -7.75
C LYS A 107 11.02 -10.84 -8.18
N ALA A 108 12.14 -10.13 -8.21
CA ALA A 108 12.19 -8.71 -8.54
C ALA A 108 11.63 -8.37 -9.94
N PRO A 109 12.04 -9.04 -11.05
CA PRO A 109 11.60 -8.60 -12.39
C PRO A 109 10.08 -8.65 -12.61
N PRO A 110 9.35 -9.69 -12.17
CA PRO A 110 7.88 -9.69 -12.24
C PRO A 110 7.22 -8.60 -11.40
N VAL A 111 7.72 -8.29 -10.19
CA VAL A 111 7.16 -7.20 -9.36
C VAL A 111 7.28 -5.87 -10.10
N ILE A 112 8.46 -5.58 -10.65
CA ILE A 112 8.74 -4.29 -11.32
C ILE A 112 7.80 -4.10 -12.52
N ALA A 113 7.61 -5.15 -13.33
CA ALA A 113 6.72 -5.11 -14.49
C ALA A 113 5.25 -4.89 -14.08
N ASP A 114 4.79 -5.58 -13.03
CA ASP A 114 3.42 -5.41 -12.52
C ASP A 114 3.20 -4.00 -11.94
N LEU A 115 4.15 -3.49 -11.15
CA LEU A 115 4.10 -2.13 -10.62
C LEU A 115 4.11 -1.10 -11.73
N ALA A 116 4.96 -1.25 -12.75
CA ALA A 116 4.99 -0.36 -13.90
C ALA A 116 3.65 -0.39 -14.67
N ALA A 117 3.03 -1.56 -14.84
CA ALA A 117 1.72 -1.68 -15.46
C ALA A 117 0.62 -0.98 -14.66
N ILE A 118 0.62 -1.15 -13.33
CA ILE A 118 -0.31 -0.46 -12.41
C ILE A 118 -0.11 1.06 -12.48
N LEU A 119 1.13 1.54 -12.36
CA LEU A 119 1.47 2.96 -12.41
C LEU A 119 1.13 3.60 -13.76
N SER A 120 1.38 2.90 -14.87
CA SER A 120 1.04 3.38 -16.22
C SER A 120 -0.48 3.46 -16.44
N ALA A 121 -1.24 2.48 -15.92
CA ALA A 121 -2.69 2.49 -16.01
C ALA A 121 -3.34 3.55 -15.09
N ALA A 122 -2.74 3.81 -13.94
CA ALA A 122 -3.29 4.70 -12.92
C ALA A 122 -2.83 6.15 -13.03
N ARG A 123 -1.59 6.38 -13.49
CA ARG A 123 -0.91 7.69 -13.56
C ARG A 123 -1.12 8.55 -12.29
N PRO A 124 -0.85 8.01 -11.09
CA PRO A 124 -1.04 8.77 -9.86
C PRO A 124 -0.11 10.00 -9.84
N GLU A 125 -0.59 11.10 -9.27
CA GLU A 125 0.23 12.29 -9.04
C GLU A 125 1.26 12.05 -7.93
N VAL A 126 0.83 11.38 -6.87
CA VAL A 126 1.65 11.08 -5.68
C VAL A 126 1.67 9.59 -5.42
N VAL A 127 2.87 9.04 -5.27
CA VAL A 127 3.11 7.67 -4.78
C VAL A 127 3.73 7.74 -3.39
N TYR A 128 3.14 7.03 -2.45
CA TYR A 128 3.68 6.76 -1.12
C TYR A 128 4.22 5.33 -1.11
N THR A 129 5.40 5.13 -0.55
CA THR A 129 5.95 3.79 -0.30
C THR A 129 6.83 3.82 0.94
N HIS A 130 7.50 2.72 1.23
CA HIS A 130 8.43 2.63 2.36
C HIS A 130 9.63 3.57 2.20
N ASN A 131 10.16 4.06 3.31
CA ASN A 131 11.42 4.79 3.29
C ASN A 131 12.62 3.84 3.10
N LEU A 132 13.73 4.35 2.55
CA LEU A 132 14.92 3.54 2.25
C LEU A 132 15.75 3.18 3.48
N ALA A 133 15.43 3.75 4.64
CA ALA A 133 16.12 3.52 5.91
C ALA A 133 15.30 2.66 6.90
N ASP A 134 14.22 2.05 6.42
CA ASP A 134 13.35 1.21 7.25
C ASP A 134 14.13 -0.01 7.79
N LYS A 135 13.78 -0.42 9.02
CA LYS A 135 14.40 -1.58 9.68
C LYS A 135 14.09 -2.90 8.97
N HIS A 136 12.96 -3.00 8.26
CA HIS A 136 12.51 -4.23 7.61
C HIS A 136 13.08 -4.39 6.20
N ASP A 137 13.76 -5.51 5.94
CA ASP A 137 14.33 -5.80 4.62
C ASP A 137 13.28 -5.84 3.48
N THR A 138 12.05 -6.29 3.76
CA THR A 138 10.98 -6.34 2.75
C THR A 138 10.41 -4.95 2.45
N HIS A 139 10.45 -4.01 3.41
CA HIS A 139 10.06 -2.61 3.20
C HIS A 139 11.06 -1.93 2.27
N VAL A 140 12.35 -2.02 2.59
CA VAL A 140 13.44 -1.50 1.74
C VAL A 140 13.40 -2.14 0.35
N GLY A 141 13.22 -3.46 0.28
CA GLY A 141 13.07 -4.19 -0.97
C GLY A 141 11.90 -3.68 -1.82
N THR A 142 10.76 -3.38 -1.20
CA THR A 142 9.57 -2.84 -1.87
C THR A 142 9.82 -1.42 -2.37
N ALA A 143 10.39 -0.54 -1.55
CA ALA A 143 10.73 0.83 -1.94
C ALA A 143 11.65 0.86 -3.18
N LEU A 144 12.69 0.01 -3.20
CA LEU A 144 13.60 -0.11 -4.35
C LEU A 144 12.87 -0.52 -5.63
N ARG A 145 11.96 -1.50 -5.55
CA ARG A 145 11.16 -1.98 -6.69
C ARG A 145 10.17 -0.94 -7.19
N VAL A 146 9.59 -0.14 -6.30
CA VAL A 146 8.72 1.00 -6.66
C VAL A 146 9.52 2.06 -7.42
N ILE A 147 10.69 2.44 -6.90
CA ILE A 147 11.57 3.41 -7.56
C ILE A 147 12.01 2.91 -8.93
N GLU A 148 12.38 1.64 -9.04
CA GLU A 148 12.75 1.02 -10.31
C GLU A 148 11.58 1.02 -11.30
N ALA A 149 10.39 0.59 -10.89
CA ALA A 149 9.18 0.62 -11.72
C ALA A 149 8.88 2.04 -12.24
N CYS A 150 8.89 3.06 -11.38
CA CYS A 150 8.73 4.46 -11.78
C CYS A 150 9.78 4.88 -12.82
N ARG A 151 11.03 4.43 -12.69
CA ARG A 151 12.11 4.76 -13.63
C ARG A 151 12.00 4.03 -14.97
N THR A 152 11.29 2.90 -15.05
CA THR A 152 11.01 2.23 -16.34
C THR A 152 9.98 2.98 -17.18
N LEU A 153 9.16 3.83 -16.58
CA LEU A 153 8.11 4.57 -17.28
C LEU A 153 8.66 5.76 -18.09
N PRO A 154 8.01 6.10 -19.21
CA PRO A 154 8.19 7.39 -19.88
C PRO A 154 8.02 8.56 -18.91
N LEU A 155 8.77 9.65 -19.11
CA LEU A 155 8.78 10.79 -18.17
C LEU A 155 7.39 11.37 -17.90
N ASP A 156 6.53 11.43 -18.92
CA ASP A 156 5.15 11.93 -18.82
C ASP A 156 4.19 10.95 -18.12
N GLN A 157 4.62 9.73 -17.83
CA GLN A 157 3.86 8.72 -17.09
C GLN A 157 4.36 8.50 -15.66
N ARG A 158 5.45 9.17 -15.26
CA ARG A 158 5.96 9.07 -13.90
C ARG A 158 5.09 9.87 -12.94
N PRO A 159 4.93 9.41 -11.68
CA PRO A 159 4.32 10.22 -10.66
C PRO A 159 5.15 11.50 -10.44
N SER A 160 4.47 12.60 -10.13
CA SER A 160 5.12 13.88 -9.84
C SER A 160 5.91 13.84 -8.53
N ARG A 161 5.46 13.03 -7.57
CA ARG A 161 6.11 12.85 -6.27
C ARG A 161 6.13 11.37 -5.87
N VAL A 162 7.27 10.93 -5.33
CA VAL A 162 7.40 9.64 -4.64
C VAL A 162 7.90 9.94 -3.23
N LEU A 163 7.12 9.56 -2.20
CA LEU A 163 7.40 9.82 -0.79
C LEU A 163 7.64 8.51 -0.06
N GLY A 164 8.74 8.44 0.71
CA GLY A 164 9.03 7.33 1.61
C GLY A 164 8.50 7.65 3.00
N GLY A 165 7.47 6.92 3.44
CA GLY A 165 6.86 7.10 4.76
C GLY A 165 7.54 6.30 5.86
N GLU A 166 7.36 6.77 7.10
CA GLU A 166 7.72 6.03 8.31
C GLU A 166 6.77 4.84 8.49
N VAL A 167 7.33 3.68 8.84
CA VAL A 167 6.57 2.51 9.32
C VAL A 167 7.30 1.92 10.50
N TRP A 168 8.52 1.41 10.29
CA TRP A 168 9.33 0.86 11.37
C TRP A 168 10.53 1.75 11.69
N ARG A 169 10.46 2.39 12.88
CA ARG A 169 11.34 3.47 13.38
C ARG A 169 11.01 4.84 12.78
N ASP A 170 11.42 5.87 13.50
CA ASP A 170 11.31 7.27 13.10
C ASP A 170 12.49 7.75 12.24
N LEU A 171 12.29 8.90 11.60
CA LEU A 171 13.25 9.70 10.87
C LEU A 171 13.68 10.92 11.71
N ASP A 172 13.58 10.86 13.04
CA ASP A 172 14.02 11.96 13.92
C ASP A 172 15.54 12.18 13.86
N TRP A 173 16.27 11.15 13.43
CA TRP A 173 17.70 11.23 13.16
C TRP A 173 18.06 12.00 11.87
N MET A 174 17.11 12.20 10.94
CA MET A 174 17.33 12.97 9.71
C MET A 174 17.18 14.47 9.96
N CYS A 175 17.97 15.26 9.25
CA CYS A 175 17.84 16.72 9.25
C CYS A 175 16.49 17.15 8.65
N ASP A 176 15.85 18.17 9.23
CA ASP A 176 14.53 18.66 8.78
C ASP A 176 14.44 18.98 7.27
N PRO A 177 15.46 19.58 6.62
CA PRO A 177 15.41 19.84 5.18
C PRO A 177 15.39 18.59 4.30
N ASP A 178 15.82 17.44 4.84
CA ASP A 178 15.91 16.17 4.12
C ASP A 178 14.64 15.30 4.30
N LYS A 179 13.68 15.77 5.11
CA LYS A 179 12.39 15.11 5.34
C LYS A 179 11.22 16.05 5.07
N VAL A 180 10.04 15.47 4.91
CA VAL A 180 8.80 16.22 4.72
C VAL A 180 7.89 15.90 5.90
N ALA A 181 7.57 16.90 6.72
CA ALA A 181 6.54 16.75 7.74
C ALA A 181 5.17 16.66 7.07
N ILE A 182 4.38 15.68 7.47
CA ILE A 182 3.07 15.41 6.90
C ILE A 182 2.03 15.46 8.02
N ASP A 183 1.12 16.43 7.94
CA ASP A 183 0.03 16.56 8.90
C ASP A 183 -1.09 15.55 8.60
N VAL A 184 -1.42 14.74 9.61
CA VAL A 184 -2.45 13.69 9.59
C VAL A 184 -3.44 13.80 10.76
N GLN A 185 -3.45 14.93 11.47
CA GLN A 185 -4.26 15.11 12.69
C GLN A 185 -5.76 15.33 12.40
N ASP A 186 -6.13 15.66 11.17
CA ASP A 186 -7.50 16.05 10.80
C ASP A 186 -8.57 14.98 11.10
N ARG A 187 -8.22 13.69 11.09
CA ARG A 187 -9.16 12.57 11.27
C ARG A 187 -8.57 11.40 12.04
N GLU A 188 -8.15 11.64 13.28
CA GLU A 188 -7.59 10.61 14.17
C GLU A 188 -8.49 9.36 14.32
N SER A 189 -9.82 9.54 14.35
CA SER A 189 -10.76 8.41 14.44
C SER A 189 -10.73 7.52 13.20
N LEU A 190 -10.51 8.09 12.00
CA LEU A 190 -10.34 7.32 10.78
C LEU A 190 -9.01 6.56 10.80
N THR A 191 -7.92 7.22 11.22
CA THR A 191 -6.61 6.58 11.40
C THR A 191 -6.70 5.38 12.34
N ALA A 192 -7.32 5.57 13.52
CA ALA A 192 -7.50 4.51 14.49
C ALA A 192 -8.35 3.35 13.94
N ALA A 193 -9.41 3.66 13.19
CA ALA A 193 -10.25 2.64 12.56
C ALA A 193 -9.49 1.86 11.48
N LEU A 194 -8.70 2.52 10.63
CA LEU A 194 -7.89 1.88 9.60
C LEU A 194 -6.89 0.90 10.18
N LEU A 195 -6.16 1.29 11.23
CA LEU A 195 -5.21 0.40 11.88
C LEU A 195 -5.93 -0.71 12.66
N GLY A 196 -7.07 -0.39 13.29
CA GLY A 196 -7.84 -1.32 14.10
C GLY A 196 -8.47 -2.49 13.35
N VAL A 197 -8.60 -2.44 12.01
CA VAL A 197 -9.13 -3.59 11.26
C VAL A 197 -8.13 -4.74 11.09
N PHE A 198 -6.83 -4.49 11.29
CA PHE A 198 -5.76 -5.48 11.17
C PHE A 198 -5.55 -6.25 12.49
N ASP A 199 -6.65 -6.83 13.01
CA ASP A 199 -6.69 -7.55 14.29
C ASP A 199 -5.56 -8.58 14.42
N SER A 200 -5.26 -9.31 13.33
CA SER A 200 -4.22 -10.33 13.34
C SER A 200 -2.80 -9.82 13.60
N GLN A 201 -2.56 -8.51 13.53
CA GLN A 201 -1.24 -7.91 13.78
C GLN A 201 -1.16 -7.16 15.11
N ILE A 202 -2.30 -6.83 15.71
CA ILE A 202 -2.37 -6.06 16.96
C ILE A 202 -2.86 -6.91 18.15
N THR A 203 -3.50 -8.05 17.89
CA THR A 203 -4.01 -8.95 18.93
C THR A 203 -2.97 -10.00 19.34
N GLY A 204 -2.58 -9.99 20.61
CA GLY A 204 -1.62 -10.92 21.22
C GLY A 204 -0.82 -10.27 22.33
#